data_AF-A0A4Y3WS05-F1
#
_entry.id   AF-A0A4Y3WS05-F1
#
_cell.length_a   1.000
_cell.length_b   1.000
_cell.length_c   1.000
_cell.angle_alpha   90.00
_cell.angle_beta   90.00
_cell.angle_gamma   90.00
#
_symmetry.space_group_name_H-M   'P 1'
#
loop_
_entity.id
_entity.type
_entity.pdbx_description
1 polymer ?
#
loop_
_entity_poly.entity_id
_entity_poly.type
_entity_poly.pdbx_seq_one_letter_code
_entity_poly.pdbx_strand_id
1 'polypeptide(L)'
;MTTRRTATLIAAALGTAALVGCAAPAAPVPTVNLGSATTSPSPGPLPSAAPALSDGEFDVAAAEAATARFAVSGGTLQLLSVQVADGWEQTGERIGSDEVELRFAAGGRTVTLEAEVDDGRFETDVDIDEAATPGPRTYDAAGAGTVEVDVQGDRVALVGQSAAPGWVATVDEDDLADGEVEVRFRNDAESRTVDVDVDVDDGVLNVDIDTRTGRGYDAPRPR
;
A
#
# COMPACT_ATOMS: atom_id res chain seq x y z
N MET A 1 0.45 -9.68 49.93
CA MET A 1 -0.97 -9.42 49.62
C MET A 1 -1.20 -9.95 48.22
N THR A 2 -1.92 -11.06 48.10
CA THR A 2 -1.94 -11.90 46.90
C THR A 2 -3.35 -11.85 46.31
N THR A 3 -3.55 -11.09 45.24
CA THR A 3 -4.86 -10.92 44.60
C THR A 3 -5.00 -11.91 43.46
N ARG A 4 -5.77 -12.98 43.68
CA ARG A 4 -6.21 -13.91 42.61
C ARG A 4 -7.31 -13.23 41.79
N ARG A 5 -7.12 -13.13 40.47
CA ARG A 5 -8.18 -12.77 39.52
C ARG A 5 -8.74 -14.04 38.87
N THR A 6 -10.05 -14.16 38.96
CA THR A 6 -10.88 -15.24 38.40
C THR A 6 -11.09 -14.99 36.91
N ALA A 7 -10.74 -15.96 36.05
CA ALA A 7 -11.04 -15.93 34.62
C ALA A 7 -12.36 -16.66 34.36
N THR A 8 -13.28 -16.01 33.66
CA THR A 8 -14.54 -16.59 33.19
C THR A 8 -14.35 -17.06 31.75
N LEU A 9 -14.42 -18.37 31.52
CA LEU A 9 -14.48 -19.00 30.21
C LEU A 9 -15.90 -18.88 29.65
N ILE A 10 -16.07 -18.27 28.47
CA ILE A 10 -17.31 -18.31 27.70
C ILE A 10 -17.13 -19.33 26.57
N ALA A 11 -18.05 -20.29 26.51
CA ALA A 11 -18.05 -21.42 25.60
C ALA A 11 -18.50 -21.02 24.19
N ALA A 12 -17.79 -21.55 23.18
CA ALA A 12 -18.17 -21.47 21.77
C ALA A 12 -19.35 -22.39 21.45
N ALA A 13 -20.31 -21.89 20.67
CA ALA A 13 -21.39 -22.69 20.10
C ALA A 13 -21.07 -23.00 18.62
N LEU A 14 -20.93 -24.30 18.33
CA LEU A 14 -20.80 -24.85 16.97
C LEU A 14 -22.18 -24.85 16.29
N GLY A 15 -22.31 -24.12 15.18
CA GLY A 15 -23.48 -24.13 14.31
C GLY A 15 -23.22 -24.95 13.05
N THR A 16 -23.84 -26.12 12.95
CA THR A 16 -23.82 -26.99 11.76
C THR A 16 -24.86 -26.50 10.74
N ALA A 17 -24.43 -26.08 9.54
CA ALA A 17 -25.34 -25.77 8.44
C ALA A 17 -25.36 -26.91 7.41
N ALA A 18 -26.56 -27.44 7.15
CA ALA A 18 -26.81 -28.51 6.19
C ALA A 18 -26.93 -27.96 4.76
N LEU A 19 -26.25 -28.62 3.82
CA LEU A 19 -26.39 -28.39 2.38
C LEU A 19 -27.63 -29.13 1.85
N VAL A 20 -28.60 -28.38 1.32
CA VAL A 20 -29.72 -28.93 0.54
C VAL A 20 -29.56 -28.47 -0.90
N GLY A 21 -29.30 -29.43 -1.78
CA GLY A 21 -29.24 -29.21 -3.23
C GLY A 21 -30.62 -29.07 -3.85
N CYS A 22 -30.71 -28.22 -4.87
CA CYS A 22 -31.79 -28.22 -5.86
C CYS A 22 -31.18 -28.08 -7.24
N ALA A 23 -31.29 -29.14 -8.04
CA ALA A 23 -30.90 -29.16 -9.44
C ALA A 23 -31.93 -28.40 -10.28
N ALA A 24 -31.48 -27.44 -11.09
CA ALA A 24 -32.31 -26.71 -12.04
C ALA A 24 -32.03 -27.18 -13.49
N PRO A 25 -33.06 -27.21 -14.36
CA PRO A 25 -32.99 -27.82 -15.69
C PRO A 25 -32.18 -27.01 -16.71
N ALA A 26 -31.50 -27.73 -17.60
CA ALA A 26 -30.68 -27.20 -18.68
C ALA A 26 -31.51 -26.45 -19.74
N ALA A 27 -31.08 -25.24 -20.09
CA ALA A 27 -31.63 -24.44 -21.17
C ALA A 27 -31.15 -24.97 -22.55
N PRO A 28 -31.94 -24.79 -23.63
CA PRO A 28 -31.55 -25.18 -24.98
C PRO A 28 -30.41 -24.31 -25.53
N VAL A 29 -29.42 -24.98 -26.12
CA VAL A 29 -28.23 -24.38 -26.72
C VAL A 29 -28.59 -23.73 -28.07
N PRO A 30 -28.23 -22.46 -28.33
CA PRO A 30 -28.39 -21.87 -29.66
C PRO A 30 -27.33 -22.43 -30.62
N THR A 31 -27.79 -22.91 -31.78
CA THR A 31 -26.94 -23.28 -32.92
C THR A 31 -26.27 -22.04 -33.50
N VAL A 32 -24.96 -21.92 -33.32
CA VAL A 32 -24.15 -20.86 -33.94
C VAL A 32 -23.67 -21.32 -35.32
N ASN A 33 -24.02 -20.54 -36.33
CA ASN A 33 -23.67 -20.73 -37.73
C ASN A 33 -22.21 -20.27 -37.95
N LEU A 34 -21.28 -21.21 -38.19
CA LEU A 34 -19.87 -20.91 -38.45
C LEU A 34 -19.67 -20.54 -39.93
N GLY A 35 -19.94 -19.28 -40.26
CA GLY A 35 -19.49 -18.69 -41.52
C GLY A 35 -17.97 -18.54 -41.51
N SER A 36 -17.28 -19.28 -42.38
CA SER A 36 -15.85 -19.13 -42.61
C SER A 36 -15.55 -17.80 -43.31
N ALA A 37 -15.08 -16.81 -42.57
CA ALA A 37 -14.41 -15.63 -43.12
C ALA A 37 -12.92 -15.70 -42.77
N THR A 38 -12.11 -16.11 -43.75
CA THR A 38 -10.65 -16.09 -43.66
C THR A 38 -10.17 -14.68 -44.03
N THR A 39 -10.05 -13.81 -43.04
CA THR A 39 -9.21 -12.61 -43.14
C THR A 39 -8.04 -12.78 -42.19
N SER A 40 -6.85 -12.97 -42.76
CA SER A 40 -5.58 -12.95 -42.04
C SER A 40 -5.43 -11.58 -41.36
N PRO A 41 -5.32 -11.48 -40.03
CA PRO A 41 -5.07 -10.20 -39.39
C PRO A 41 -3.68 -9.74 -39.79
N SER A 42 -3.60 -8.57 -40.43
CA SER A 42 -2.35 -7.82 -40.51
C SER A 42 -1.93 -7.53 -39.06
N PRO A 43 -0.68 -7.81 -38.63
CA PRO A 43 -0.21 -7.33 -37.34
C PRO A 43 -0.35 -5.82 -37.37
N GLY A 44 -1.26 -5.31 -36.55
CA GLY A 44 -1.40 -3.87 -36.33
C GLY A 44 -0.08 -3.34 -35.76
N PRO A 45 0.21 -2.04 -35.93
CA PRO A 45 1.33 -1.43 -35.25
C PRO A 45 1.25 -1.77 -33.75
N LEU A 46 2.34 -2.28 -33.20
CA LEU A 46 2.49 -2.48 -31.76
C LEU A 46 2.13 -1.15 -31.07
N PRO A 47 1.39 -1.16 -29.94
CA PRO A 47 1.16 0.05 -29.18
C PRO A 47 2.52 0.65 -28.83
N SER A 48 2.72 1.86 -29.37
CA SER A 48 3.90 2.69 -29.20
C SER A 48 4.01 3.15 -27.76
N ALA A 49 5.14 2.82 -27.13
CA ALA A 49 5.67 3.31 -25.86
C ALA A 49 4.76 3.17 -24.63
N ALA A 50 5.29 2.56 -23.57
CA ALA A 50 4.81 2.82 -22.23
C ALA A 50 4.66 4.35 -22.04
N PRO A 51 3.63 4.84 -21.31
CA PRO A 51 3.50 6.26 -21.05
C PRO A 51 4.85 6.78 -20.54
N ALA A 52 5.39 7.77 -21.24
CA ALA A 52 6.63 8.42 -20.87
C ALA A 52 6.47 8.96 -19.45
N LEU A 53 7.55 8.81 -18.66
CA LEU A 53 7.86 9.53 -17.43
C LEU A 53 6.92 10.73 -17.23
N SER A 54 6.22 10.80 -16.10
CA SER A 54 5.77 12.10 -15.65
C SER A 54 6.99 12.85 -15.12
N ASP A 55 7.83 13.34 -16.03
CA ASP A 55 8.72 14.45 -15.74
C ASP A 55 7.88 15.52 -15.02
N GLY A 56 8.38 16.06 -13.92
CA GLY A 56 7.55 16.91 -13.08
C GLY A 56 8.15 17.17 -11.72
N GLU A 57 7.43 17.95 -10.93
CA GLU A 57 7.74 18.20 -9.54
C GLU A 57 6.72 17.50 -8.64
N PHE A 58 7.20 16.89 -7.57
CA PHE A 58 6.42 16.08 -6.64
C PHE A 58 6.65 16.60 -5.23
N ASP A 59 5.57 16.93 -4.53
CA ASP A 59 5.60 17.17 -3.09
C ASP A 59 5.23 15.85 -2.38
N VAL A 60 6.12 15.35 -1.53
CA VAL A 60 5.99 14.06 -0.83
C VAL A 60 6.02 14.31 0.67
N ALA A 61 5.03 13.78 1.39
CA ALA A 61 4.99 13.85 2.84
C ALA A 61 5.78 12.68 3.45
N ALA A 62 6.73 12.97 4.33
CA ALA A 62 7.42 11.99 5.16
C ALA A 62 6.63 11.83 6.47
N ALA A 63 5.41 11.28 6.37
CA ALA A 63 4.42 11.31 7.44
C ALA A 63 4.24 12.74 8.03
N GLU A 64 4.29 12.90 9.35
CA GLU A 64 4.27 14.22 9.99
C GLU A 64 5.65 14.89 10.10
N ALA A 65 6.73 14.21 9.74
CA ALA A 65 8.10 14.65 10.03
C ALA A 65 8.55 15.78 9.11
N ALA A 66 8.19 15.70 7.82
CA ALA A 66 8.58 16.70 6.83
C ALA A 66 7.70 16.65 5.58
N THR A 67 7.86 17.66 4.73
CA THR A 67 7.48 17.61 3.32
C THR A 67 8.71 17.86 2.46
N ALA A 68 9.02 16.94 1.56
CA ALA A 68 10.10 17.06 0.60
C ALA A 68 9.54 17.33 -0.80
N ARG A 69 10.24 18.17 -1.56
CA ARG A 69 9.90 18.46 -2.96
C ARG A 69 10.98 17.91 -3.87
N PHE A 70 10.58 17.12 -4.84
CA PHE A 70 11.46 16.51 -5.83
C PHE A 70 11.16 17.02 -7.23
N ALA A 71 12.16 16.99 -8.11
CA ALA A 71 12.00 17.09 -9.54
C ALA A 71 12.50 15.81 -10.20
N VAL A 72 11.70 15.24 -11.11
CA VAL A 72 12.10 14.15 -11.99
C VAL A 72 12.23 14.69 -13.39
N SER A 73 13.39 14.51 -14.02
CA SER A 73 13.55 14.81 -15.44
C SER A 73 14.52 13.86 -16.13
N GLY A 74 14.06 13.23 -17.21
CA GLY A 74 14.92 12.36 -18.02
C GLY A 74 15.52 11.19 -17.24
N GLY A 75 14.78 10.65 -16.27
CA GLY A 75 15.24 9.56 -15.40
C GLY A 75 16.20 9.98 -14.29
N THR A 76 16.41 11.28 -14.09
CA THR A 76 17.20 11.82 -12.96
C THR A 76 16.25 12.36 -11.90
N LEU A 77 16.56 12.10 -10.63
CA LEU A 77 15.90 12.63 -9.45
C LEU A 77 16.71 13.78 -8.85
N GLN A 78 16.03 14.87 -8.49
CA GLN A 78 16.62 16.00 -7.80
C GLN A 78 15.77 16.40 -6.60
N LEU A 79 16.39 16.45 -5.41
CA LEU A 79 15.78 17.08 -4.24
C LEU A 79 15.83 18.61 -4.37
N LEU A 80 14.67 19.26 -4.40
CA LEU A 80 14.53 20.71 -4.52
C LEU A 80 14.48 21.41 -3.16
N SER A 81 13.72 20.85 -2.20
CA SER A 81 13.59 21.43 -0.85
C SER A 81 13.08 20.40 0.15
N VAL A 82 13.43 20.58 1.43
CA VAL A 82 12.85 19.85 2.57
C VAL A 82 12.33 20.85 3.58
N GLN A 83 11.08 20.67 4.01
CA GLN A 83 10.43 21.44 5.07
C GLN A 83 10.19 20.52 6.26
N VAL A 84 11.11 20.54 7.23
CA VAL A 84 11.02 19.76 8.46
C VAL A 84 9.97 20.38 9.39
N ALA A 85 9.08 19.56 9.94
CA ALA A 85 8.03 19.99 10.85
C ALA A 85 8.59 20.36 12.23
N ASP A 86 7.86 21.21 12.97
CA ASP A 86 8.23 21.61 14.32
C ASP A 86 8.37 20.40 15.25
N GLY A 87 9.49 20.33 15.98
CA GLY A 87 9.78 19.23 16.91
C GLY A 87 10.49 18.03 16.30
N TRP A 88 10.70 18.02 14.97
CA TRP A 88 11.51 17.04 14.26
C TRP A 88 12.90 17.58 13.92
N GLU A 89 13.86 16.67 13.80
CA GLU A 89 15.21 16.96 13.33
C GLU A 89 15.53 16.05 12.14
N GLN A 90 16.11 16.60 11.07
CA GLN A 90 16.69 15.80 9.99
C GLN A 90 18.05 15.26 10.45
N THR A 91 18.17 13.95 10.56
CA THR A 91 19.33 13.25 11.11
C THR A 91 20.22 12.63 10.05
N GLY A 92 19.72 12.46 8.83
CA GLY A 92 20.47 11.86 7.72
C GLY A 92 19.97 12.29 6.35
N GLU A 93 20.88 12.18 5.37
CA GLU A 93 20.63 12.45 3.96
C GLU A 93 21.59 11.61 3.10
N ARG A 94 21.06 10.94 2.08
CA ARG A 94 21.82 10.35 0.97
C ARG A 94 21.20 10.84 -0.33
N ILE A 95 22.03 11.34 -1.24
CA ILE A 95 21.57 11.82 -2.56
C ILE A 95 22.35 11.09 -3.64
N GLY A 96 21.63 10.29 -4.41
CA GLY A 96 22.02 9.70 -5.69
C GLY A 96 21.43 10.46 -6.88
N SER A 97 21.72 9.97 -8.09
CA SER A 97 21.13 10.52 -9.33
C SER A 97 19.70 10.07 -9.57
N ASP A 98 19.31 8.98 -8.92
CA ASP A 98 18.14 8.15 -9.15
C ASP A 98 17.46 7.77 -7.82
N GLU A 99 18.08 8.05 -6.68
CA GLU A 99 17.58 7.76 -5.33
C GLU A 99 17.93 8.93 -4.40
N VAL A 100 17.01 9.29 -3.52
CA VAL A 100 17.23 10.22 -2.40
C VAL A 100 16.63 9.62 -1.15
N GLU A 101 17.43 9.53 -0.08
CA GLU A 101 17.00 9.05 1.22
C GLU A 101 17.16 10.16 2.26
N LEU A 102 16.10 10.45 3.01
CA LEU A 102 16.05 11.45 4.08
C LEU A 102 15.62 10.77 5.38
N ARG A 103 16.32 11.05 6.48
CA ARG A 103 15.95 10.51 7.81
C ARG A 103 15.63 11.62 8.79
N PHE A 104 14.57 11.42 9.56
CA PHE A 104 14.06 12.34 10.56
C PHE A 104 13.87 11.64 11.91
N ALA A 105 14.01 12.37 13.00
CA ALA A 105 13.76 11.83 14.34
C ALA A 105 13.05 12.84 15.27
N ALA A 106 12.17 12.32 16.13
CA ALA A 106 11.54 13.06 17.22
C ALA A 106 11.11 12.13 18.35
N GLY A 107 11.48 12.42 19.59
CA GLY A 107 10.88 11.77 20.77
C GLY A 107 11.01 10.24 20.86
N GLY A 108 11.98 9.63 20.16
CA GLY A 108 12.14 8.16 20.09
C GLY A 108 11.47 7.50 18.90
N ARG A 109 10.91 8.28 17.97
CA ARG A 109 10.39 7.86 16.68
C ARG A 109 11.35 8.26 15.56
N THR A 110 11.48 7.41 14.55
CA THR A 110 12.22 7.67 13.31
C THR A 110 11.26 7.63 12.13
N VAL A 111 11.55 8.46 11.12
CA VAL A 111 10.89 8.41 9.82
C VAL A 111 11.98 8.46 8.75
N THR A 112 11.97 7.50 7.85
CA THR A 112 12.78 7.50 6.64
C THR A 112 11.86 7.83 5.47
N LEU A 113 12.30 8.72 4.58
CA LEU A 113 11.66 8.92 3.28
C LEU A 113 12.69 8.57 2.22
N GLU A 114 12.39 7.54 1.45
CA GLU A 114 13.11 7.20 0.24
C GLU A 114 12.28 7.63 -0.97
N ALA A 115 12.95 8.26 -1.94
CA ALA A 115 12.36 8.60 -3.22
C ALA A 115 13.30 8.11 -4.30
N GLU A 116 12.77 7.38 -5.28
CA GLU A 116 13.58 6.80 -6.34
C GLU A 116 12.93 6.91 -7.71
N VAL A 117 13.76 6.78 -8.74
CA VAL A 117 13.34 6.66 -10.14
C VAL A 117 13.86 5.34 -10.68
N ASP A 118 13.03 4.29 -10.59
CA ASP A 118 13.33 2.98 -11.14
C ASP A 118 12.46 2.68 -12.36
N ASP A 119 13.06 2.09 -13.41
CA ASP A 119 12.39 1.73 -14.66
C ASP A 119 11.50 2.85 -15.26
N GLY A 120 11.88 4.11 -15.01
CA GLY A 120 11.15 5.29 -15.44
C GLY A 120 9.84 5.54 -14.70
N ARG A 121 9.72 5.04 -13.47
CA ARG A 121 8.62 5.32 -12.53
C ARG A 121 9.19 6.08 -11.34
N PHE A 122 8.44 7.07 -10.85
CA PHE A 122 8.74 7.70 -9.57
C PHE A 122 8.06 6.88 -8.48
N GLU A 123 8.85 6.37 -7.55
CA GLU A 123 8.43 5.57 -6.41
C GLU A 123 8.90 6.25 -5.12
N THR A 124 8.12 6.14 -4.05
CA THR A 124 8.51 6.66 -2.73
C THR A 124 8.14 5.65 -1.67
N ASP A 125 9.04 5.46 -0.72
CA ASP A 125 8.84 4.65 0.46
C ASP A 125 8.94 5.55 1.70
N VAL A 126 8.06 5.33 2.68
CA VAL A 126 8.08 6.03 3.96
C VAL A 126 8.02 5.00 5.08
N ASP A 127 9.19 4.67 5.64
CA ASP A 127 9.31 3.84 6.83
C ASP A 127 9.15 4.68 8.10
N ILE A 128 8.40 4.15 9.06
CA ILE A 128 8.18 4.77 10.36
C ILE A 128 8.46 3.75 11.45
N ASP A 129 9.46 4.01 12.30
CA ASP A 129 9.73 3.19 13.48
C ASP A 129 9.35 3.94 14.75
N GLU A 130 8.51 3.35 15.59
CA GLU A 130 8.24 3.84 16.95
C GLU A 130 8.14 2.72 17.98
N ALA A 131 8.16 3.07 19.26
CA ALA A 131 7.94 2.07 20.31
C ALA A 131 6.51 1.49 20.20
N ALA A 132 6.37 0.15 20.21
CA ALA A 132 5.10 -0.57 20.16
C ALA A 132 4.26 -0.42 21.44
N THR A 133 3.83 0.80 21.74
CA THR A 133 3.03 1.13 22.92
C THR A 133 1.57 0.77 22.65
N PRO A 134 0.93 -0.09 23.47
CA PRO A 134 -0.43 -0.55 23.21
C PRO A 134 -1.45 0.57 23.03
N GLY A 135 -2.38 0.36 22.10
CA GLY A 135 -3.50 1.26 21.81
C GLY A 135 -3.60 1.66 20.34
N PRO A 136 -4.64 2.45 20.01
CA PRO A 136 -4.97 2.77 18.63
C PRO A 136 -3.97 3.73 17.97
N ARG A 137 -3.80 3.60 16.65
CA ARG A 137 -3.04 4.47 15.75
C ARG A 137 -3.80 4.68 14.45
N THR A 138 -3.50 5.78 13.77
CA THR A 138 -4.06 6.09 12.45
C THR A 138 -2.94 6.62 11.57
N TYR A 139 -2.83 6.06 10.37
CA TYR A 139 -1.82 6.43 9.37
C TYR A 139 -2.52 6.98 8.11
N ASP A 140 -1.98 8.06 7.55
CA ASP A 140 -2.37 8.59 6.25
C ASP A 140 -1.64 7.81 5.15
N ALA A 141 -2.38 7.26 4.20
CA ALA A 141 -1.82 6.47 3.10
C ALA A 141 -1.41 7.37 1.92
N ALA A 142 -0.56 8.37 2.17
CA ALA A 142 -0.10 9.36 1.18
C ALA A 142 -1.25 10.00 0.35
N GLY A 143 -2.34 10.35 1.04
CA GLY A 143 -3.56 10.91 0.47
C GLY A 143 -4.50 9.91 -0.21
N ALA A 144 -4.16 8.62 -0.29
CA ALA A 144 -5.02 7.57 -0.84
C ALA A 144 -6.16 7.17 0.11
N GLY A 145 -6.00 7.44 1.41
CA GLY A 145 -6.92 6.99 2.44
C GLY A 145 -6.30 7.02 3.83
N THR A 146 -6.91 6.28 4.75
CA THR A 146 -6.42 6.09 6.12
C THR A 146 -6.45 4.63 6.51
N VAL A 147 -5.48 4.21 7.32
CA VAL A 147 -5.43 2.90 7.97
C VAL A 147 -5.45 3.11 9.49
N GLU A 148 -6.41 2.52 10.18
CA GLU A 148 -6.54 2.53 11.63
C GLU A 148 -6.17 1.16 12.19
N VAL A 149 -5.21 1.14 13.12
CA VAL A 149 -4.74 -0.10 13.76
C VAL A 149 -4.79 0.02 15.29
N ASP A 150 -4.75 -1.11 15.98
CA ASP A 150 -4.61 -1.20 17.43
C ASP A 150 -3.43 -2.10 17.78
N VAL A 151 -2.42 -1.54 18.46
CA VAL A 151 -1.23 -2.27 18.89
C VAL A 151 -1.55 -3.06 20.16
N GLN A 152 -1.34 -4.38 20.13
CA GLN A 152 -1.75 -5.32 21.18
C GLN A 152 -0.57 -6.13 21.73
N GLY A 153 0.49 -5.44 22.15
CA GLY A 153 1.71 -6.09 22.63
C GLY A 153 2.67 -6.33 21.48
N ASP A 154 2.86 -7.58 21.08
CA ASP A 154 3.73 -8.04 19.99
C ASP A 154 2.98 -8.27 18.67
N ARG A 155 1.81 -7.64 18.52
CA ARG A 155 0.92 -7.80 17.36
C ARG A 155 0.20 -6.49 17.05
N VAL A 156 -0.21 -6.35 15.80
CA VAL A 156 -1.11 -5.29 15.37
C VAL A 156 -2.44 -5.88 14.89
N ALA A 157 -3.54 -5.17 15.16
CA ALA A 157 -4.86 -5.53 14.66
C ALA A 157 -5.42 -4.38 13.82
N LEU A 158 -5.92 -4.68 12.61
CA LEU A 158 -6.64 -3.71 11.80
C LEU A 158 -7.98 -3.37 12.49
N VAL A 159 -8.19 -2.08 12.77
CA VAL A 159 -9.44 -1.53 13.32
C VAL A 159 -10.36 -1.09 12.19
N GLY A 160 -9.80 -0.46 11.16
CA GLY A 160 -10.55 -0.02 10.00
C GLY A 160 -9.67 0.65 8.96
N GLN A 161 -10.26 0.87 7.78
CA GLN A 161 -9.61 1.52 6.65
C GLN A 161 -10.63 2.36 5.88
N SER A 162 -10.17 3.47 5.32
CA SER A 162 -11.01 4.34 4.49
C SER A 162 -10.27 4.77 3.24
N ALA A 163 -10.92 4.72 2.07
CA ALA A 163 -10.34 5.16 0.81
C ALA A 163 -10.82 6.58 0.47
N ALA A 164 -9.89 7.42 -0.01
CA ALA A 164 -10.24 8.72 -0.57
C ALA A 164 -11.06 8.57 -1.88
N PRO A 165 -11.79 9.60 -2.31
CA PRO A 165 -12.55 9.55 -3.57
C PRO A 165 -11.65 9.16 -4.76
N GLY A 166 -12.09 8.16 -5.54
CA GLY A 166 -11.34 7.65 -6.69
C GLY A 166 -10.37 6.50 -6.37
N TRP A 167 -10.16 6.20 -5.09
CA TRP A 167 -9.36 5.08 -4.62
C TRP A 167 -10.23 3.89 -4.23
N VAL A 168 -9.64 2.70 -4.33
CA VAL A 168 -10.21 1.44 -3.83
C VAL A 168 -9.20 0.84 -2.86
N ALA A 169 -9.65 0.49 -1.65
CA ALA A 169 -8.83 -0.20 -0.66
C ALA A 169 -9.12 -1.70 -0.64
N THR A 170 -8.07 -2.50 -0.57
CA THR A 170 -8.10 -3.96 -0.39
C THR A 170 -7.18 -4.32 0.77
N VAL A 171 -7.59 -5.30 1.58
CA VAL A 171 -6.83 -5.79 2.72
C VAL A 171 -6.39 -7.21 2.39
N ASP A 172 -5.13 -7.55 2.69
CA ASP A 172 -4.71 -8.94 2.66
C ASP A 172 -5.17 -9.64 3.96
N GLU A 173 -6.03 -10.65 3.82
CA GLU A 173 -6.59 -11.36 4.97
C GLU A 173 -5.62 -12.39 5.55
N ASP A 174 -4.62 -12.82 4.78
CA ASP A 174 -3.65 -13.82 5.23
C ASP A 174 -2.68 -13.20 6.26
N ASP A 175 -2.19 -11.98 6.03
CA ASP A 175 -1.25 -11.29 6.94
C ASP A 175 -1.90 -10.88 8.27
N LEU A 176 -3.20 -10.54 8.24
CA LEU A 176 -3.99 -10.29 9.45
C LEU A 176 -3.99 -11.48 10.42
N ALA A 177 -3.91 -12.71 9.89
CA ALA A 177 -3.90 -13.91 10.72
C ALA A 177 -2.56 -14.07 11.48
N ASP A 178 -1.47 -13.55 10.90
CA ASP A 178 -0.12 -13.61 11.46
C ASP A 178 0.18 -12.44 12.41
N GLY A 179 -0.70 -11.44 12.46
CA GLY A 179 -0.62 -10.31 13.38
C GLY A 179 0.05 -9.07 12.77
N GLU A 180 0.09 -9.04 11.44
CA GLU A 180 0.56 -7.95 10.58
C GLU A 180 -0.65 -7.34 9.85
N VAL A 181 -0.51 -6.16 9.27
CA VAL A 181 -1.59 -5.48 8.53
C VAL A 181 -1.03 -4.98 7.20
N GLU A 182 -1.46 -5.59 6.09
CA GLU A 182 -1.22 -5.07 4.73
C GLU A 182 -2.54 -4.48 4.15
N VAL A 183 -2.50 -3.21 3.76
CA VAL A 183 -3.61 -2.52 3.09
C VAL A 183 -3.14 -1.87 1.80
N ARG A 184 -3.67 -2.35 0.67
CA ARG A 184 -3.41 -1.80 -0.66
C ARG A 184 -4.49 -0.84 -1.10
N PHE A 185 -4.11 0.37 -1.47
CA PHE A 185 -4.95 1.38 -2.12
C PHE A 185 -4.59 1.50 -3.60
N ARG A 186 -5.61 1.53 -4.46
CA ARG A 186 -5.45 1.63 -5.91
C ARG A 186 -6.31 2.71 -6.52
N ASN A 187 -5.73 3.52 -7.40
CA ASN A 187 -6.43 4.48 -8.24
C ASN A 187 -6.12 4.20 -9.72
N ASP A 188 -7.06 3.58 -10.41
CA ASP A 188 -6.92 3.21 -11.83
C ASP A 188 -6.85 4.41 -12.77
N ALA A 189 -7.54 5.51 -12.44
CA ALA A 189 -7.57 6.71 -13.27
C ALA A 189 -6.19 7.39 -13.30
N GLU A 190 -5.47 7.33 -12.18
CA GLU A 190 -4.13 7.89 -12.01
C GLU A 190 -3.02 6.84 -12.25
N SER A 191 -3.37 5.56 -12.40
CA SER A 191 -2.40 4.46 -12.43
C SER A 191 -1.44 4.52 -11.24
N ARG A 192 -1.98 4.69 -10.04
CA ARG A 192 -1.21 4.81 -8.79
C ARG A 192 -1.65 3.76 -7.79
N THR A 193 -0.68 3.21 -7.06
CA THR A 193 -0.91 2.35 -5.90
C THR A 193 -0.23 2.94 -4.66
N VAL A 194 -0.84 2.73 -3.51
CA VAL A 194 -0.22 2.94 -2.21
C VAL A 194 -0.40 1.67 -1.40
N ASP A 195 0.68 1.04 -0.99
CA ASP A 195 0.67 -0.10 -0.09
C ASP A 195 1.04 0.41 1.31
N VAL A 196 0.35 -0.09 2.34
CA VAL A 196 0.59 0.27 3.74
C VAL A 196 0.74 -1.03 4.52
N ASP A 197 1.93 -1.24 5.04
CA ASP A 197 2.30 -2.42 5.81
C ASP A 197 2.58 -2.01 7.25
N VAL A 198 2.06 -2.77 8.21
CA VAL A 198 2.25 -2.50 9.64
C VAL A 198 2.53 -3.80 10.37
N ASP A 199 3.62 -3.83 11.12
CA ASP A 199 4.02 -4.97 11.94
C ASP A 199 4.66 -4.53 13.27
N VAL A 200 4.84 -5.48 14.18
CA VAL A 200 5.58 -5.27 15.42
C VAL A 200 6.69 -6.30 15.52
N ASP A 201 7.94 -5.84 15.47
CA ASP A 201 9.13 -6.68 15.69
C ASP A 201 10.00 -6.13 16.82
N ASP A 202 10.46 -7.02 17.70
CA ASP A 202 11.34 -6.70 18.84
C ASP A 202 10.91 -5.48 19.69
N GLY A 203 9.59 -5.23 19.79
CA GLY A 203 9.00 -4.12 20.55
C GLY A 203 9.00 -2.77 19.82
N VAL A 204 9.35 -2.78 18.54
CA VAL A 204 9.24 -1.67 17.60
C VAL A 204 7.99 -1.90 16.74
N LEU A 205 7.22 -0.85 16.54
CA LEU A 205 6.15 -0.79 15.55
C LEU A 205 6.76 -0.21 14.28
N ASN A 206 6.77 -0.99 13.21
CA ASN A 206 7.21 -0.56 11.89
C ASN A 206 5.98 -0.28 11.03
N VAL A 207 6.04 0.77 10.22
CA VAL A 207 4.98 1.13 9.28
C VAL A 207 5.65 1.58 8.00
N ASP A 208 5.38 0.87 6.92
CA ASP A 208 5.95 1.14 5.61
C ASP A 208 4.83 1.63 4.69
N ILE A 209 5.07 2.73 3.97
CA ILE A 209 4.08 3.35 3.08
C ILE A 209 4.68 3.54 1.69
N ASP A 210 4.46 2.52 0.87
CA ASP A 210 4.95 2.42 -0.49
C ASP A 210 4.01 3.10 -1.48
N THR A 211 4.45 4.18 -2.12
CA THR A 211 3.73 4.79 -3.24
C THR A 211 4.41 4.50 -4.56
N ARG A 212 3.65 3.90 -5.49
CA ARG A 212 4.12 3.63 -6.86
C ARG A 212 3.25 4.32 -7.90
N THR A 213 3.89 4.97 -8.87
CA THR A 213 3.22 5.55 -10.04
C THR A 213 3.46 4.71 -11.30
N GLY A 214 2.44 4.56 -12.14
CA GLY A 214 2.51 3.82 -13.40
C GLY A 214 1.89 2.42 -13.35
N ARG A 215 1.87 1.75 -14.51
CA ARG A 215 1.27 0.41 -14.66
C ARG A 215 2.23 -0.68 -14.18
N GLY A 216 2.35 -0.85 -12.86
CA GLY A 216 3.27 -1.81 -12.25
C GLY A 216 2.72 -3.25 -12.10
N TYR A 217 1.47 -3.43 -11.68
CA TYR A 217 1.06 -4.74 -11.12
C TYR A 217 0.04 -5.57 -11.93
N ASP A 218 -0.76 -4.97 -12.82
CA ASP A 218 -1.97 -5.64 -13.35
C ASP A 218 -2.14 -5.70 -14.87
N ALA A 219 -1.05 -5.76 -15.64
CA ALA A 219 -1.19 -6.34 -16.97
C ALA A 219 -1.21 -7.87 -16.80
N PRO A 220 -2.35 -8.57 -16.94
CA PRO A 220 -2.31 -10.03 -17.04
C PRO A 220 -1.32 -10.37 -18.13
N ARG A 221 -0.28 -11.15 -17.78
CA ARG A 221 0.67 -11.65 -18.78
C ARG A 221 -0.17 -12.31 -19.89
N PRO A 222 -0.04 -11.90 -21.15
CA PRO A 222 -0.73 -12.58 -22.23
C PRO A 222 -0.33 -14.07 -22.17
N ARG A 223 -1.33 -14.94 -22.06
CA ARG A 223 -1.14 -16.40 -22.14
C ARG A 223 -0.73 -16.81 -23.54
#